data_AF-A0A1H5A7M3-F1
#
_entry.id   AF-A0A1H5A7M3-F1
#
_cell.length_a   1.000
_cell.length_b   1.000
_cell.length_c   1.000
_cell.angle_alpha   90.00
_cell.angle_beta   90.00
_cell.angle_gamma   90.00
#
_symmetry.space_group_name_H-M   'P 1'
#
loop_
_entity.id
_entity.type
_entity.pdbx_description
1 polymer ?
#
loop_
_entity_poly.entity_id
_entity_poly.type
_entity_poly.pdbx_seq_one_letter_code
_entity_poly.pdbx_strand_id
1 'polypeptide(L)'
;MSTAQKTDATLLAARIQEADKRFKAGHFGYGYLSDEPWFEEDGLLIKVLHGTAYDKPVLLEARVGFVNGSAEFAHSRVMNVTEAISEDPNWEPMFTRWRHGGWYVHGISHISGGCGCVSNNYEDGKWRVVCDPRRSALHEEGDFTFKTRNEAAHAERALIRDQVLEMLKRRTSTSTGALAAAS
;
A
#
# COMPACT_ATOMS: atom_id res chain seq x y z
N MET A 1 -5.33 8.64 35.21
CA MET A 1 -5.07 9.05 33.81
C MET A 1 -4.89 10.55 33.76
N SER A 2 -3.79 11.02 33.18
CA SER A 2 -3.51 12.46 33.02
C SER A 2 -4.41 13.10 31.95
N THR A 3 -4.51 14.42 31.94
CA THR A 3 -5.28 15.16 30.92
C THR A 3 -4.80 14.86 29.49
N ALA A 4 -3.49 14.71 29.29
CA ALA A 4 -2.88 14.35 28.01
C ALA A 4 -3.34 12.95 27.51
N GLN A 5 -3.37 11.95 28.41
CA GLN A 5 -3.85 10.61 28.07
C GLN A 5 -5.34 10.58 27.69
N LYS A 6 -6.16 11.48 28.27
CA LYS A 6 -7.58 11.61 27.92
C LYS A 6 -7.81 12.29 26.57
N THR A 7 -7.00 13.29 26.22
CA THR A 7 -7.04 13.94 24.90
C THR A 7 -6.63 12.98 23.79
N ASP A 8 -5.62 12.13 24.01
CA ASP A 8 -5.17 11.14 23.02
C ASP A 8 -6.24 10.06 22.77
N ALA A 9 -6.87 9.55 23.83
CA ALA A 9 -7.94 8.55 23.69
C ALA A 9 -9.19 9.11 22.98
N THR A 10 -9.52 10.38 23.24
CA THR A 10 -10.66 11.06 22.60
C THR A 10 -10.39 11.31 21.12
N LEU A 11 -9.16 11.71 20.78
CA LEU A 11 -8.73 11.90 19.40
C LEU A 11 -8.75 10.57 18.62
N LEU A 12 -8.24 9.50 19.21
CA LEU A 12 -8.27 8.16 18.61
C LEU A 12 -9.70 7.69 18.33
N ALA A 13 -10.62 7.85 19.29
CA ALA A 13 -12.02 7.49 19.10
C ALA A 13 -12.66 8.26 17.94
N ALA A 14 -12.38 9.57 17.83
CA ALA A 14 -12.86 10.38 16.72
C ALA A 14 -12.28 9.94 15.38
N ARG A 15 -10.99 9.58 15.32
CA ARG A 15 -10.35 9.03 14.13
C ARG A 15 -10.98 7.70 13.70
N ILE A 16 -11.23 6.79 14.64
CA ILE A 16 -11.88 5.50 14.35
C ILE A 16 -13.27 5.72 13.74
N GLN A 17 -14.07 6.64 14.31
CA GLN A 17 -15.39 6.96 13.79
C GLN A 17 -15.34 7.51 12.36
N GLU A 18 -14.41 8.42 12.07
CA GLU A 18 -14.24 8.96 10.72
C GLU A 18 -13.69 7.90 9.75
N ALA A 19 -12.78 7.03 10.20
CA ALA A 19 -12.26 5.91 9.39
C ALA A 19 -13.37 4.93 8.98
N ASP A 20 -14.25 4.53 9.92
CA ASP A 20 -15.38 3.65 9.63
C ASP A 20 -16.34 4.28 8.63
N LYS A 21 -16.65 5.58 8.79
CA LYS A 21 -17.49 6.32 7.85
C LYS A 21 -16.91 6.28 6.43
N ARG A 22 -15.60 6.52 6.29
CA ARG A 22 -14.90 6.56 5.00
C ARG A 22 -14.77 5.18 4.37
N PHE A 23 -14.49 4.17 5.18
CA PHE A 23 -14.39 2.79 4.73
C PHE A 23 -15.74 2.27 4.22
N LYS A 24 -16.83 2.50 4.97
CA LYS A 24 -18.19 2.07 4.60
C LYS A 24 -18.75 2.82 3.39
N ALA A 25 -18.40 4.10 3.23
CA ALA A 25 -18.80 4.90 2.08
C ALA A 25 -17.98 4.59 0.81
N GLY A 26 -16.78 4.03 0.97
CA GLY A 26 -15.87 3.74 -0.13
C GLY A 26 -16.19 2.41 -0.79
N HIS A 27 -16.53 2.44 -2.08
CA HIS A 27 -16.61 1.24 -2.90
C HIS A 27 -15.24 0.98 -3.56
N PHE A 28 -14.36 0.28 -2.85
CA PHE A 28 -13.00 -0.03 -3.34
C PHE A 28 -12.95 -1.20 -4.33
N GLY A 29 -14.10 -1.66 -4.84
CA GLY A 29 -14.19 -2.74 -5.83
C GLY A 29 -14.04 -4.14 -5.23
N TYR A 30 -14.12 -4.27 -3.90
CA TYR A 30 -14.03 -5.54 -3.18
C TYR A 30 -15.33 -5.86 -2.46
N GLY A 31 -15.65 -7.15 -2.34
CA GLY A 31 -16.62 -7.63 -1.35
C GLY A 31 -15.94 -7.77 0.02
N TYR A 32 -16.58 -7.36 1.11
CA TYR A 32 -16.02 -7.52 2.46
C TYR A 32 -16.69 -8.69 3.18
N LEU A 33 -15.87 -9.59 3.73
CA LEU A 33 -16.32 -10.80 4.43
C LEU A 33 -16.12 -10.73 5.95
N SER A 34 -15.34 -9.76 6.43
CA SER A 34 -15.03 -9.55 7.85
C SER A 34 -14.95 -8.05 8.16
N ASP A 35 -15.17 -7.70 9.42
CA ASP A 35 -15.01 -6.35 9.94
C ASP A 35 -14.12 -6.39 11.19
N GLU A 36 -12.82 -6.38 10.94
CA GLU A 36 -11.79 -6.39 11.99
C GLU A 36 -11.62 -5.00 12.62
N PRO A 37 -11.09 -4.89 13.86
CA PRO A 37 -10.87 -3.60 14.49
C PRO A 37 -9.77 -2.77 13.81
N TRP A 38 -9.86 -1.44 13.95
CA TRP A 38 -8.78 -0.53 13.55
C TRP A 38 -7.63 -0.55 14.57
N PHE A 39 -6.39 -0.39 14.09
CA PHE A 39 -5.21 -0.14 14.91
C PHE A 39 -4.36 0.99 14.33
N GLU A 40 -3.57 1.67 15.17
CA GLU A 40 -2.65 2.72 14.72
C GLU A 40 -1.29 2.14 14.32
N GLU A 41 -0.78 2.56 13.17
CA GLU A 41 0.58 2.27 12.68
C GLU A 41 1.08 3.46 11.87
N ASP A 42 2.28 3.99 12.19
CA ASP A 42 2.92 5.09 11.47
C ASP A 42 2.01 6.32 11.25
N GLY A 43 1.15 6.65 12.23
CA GLY A 43 0.22 7.78 12.16
C GLY A 43 -1.01 7.55 11.28
N LEU A 44 -1.24 6.32 10.83
CA LEU A 44 -2.41 5.89 10.08
C LEU A 44 -3.29 4.99 10.93
N LEU A 45 -4.60 4.97 10.65
CA LEU A 45 -5.45 3.86 11.08
C LEU A 45 -5.46 2.78 10.01
N ILE A 46 -5.18 1.56 10.44
CA ILE A 46 -5.10 0.37 9.60
C ILE A 46 -6.18 -0.62 10.02
N LYS A 47 -6.82 -1.26 9.03
CA LYS A 47 -7.70 -2.42 9.22
C LYS A 47 -7.31 -3.49 8.22
N VAL A 48 -7.01 -4.69 8.71
CA VAL A 48 -6.73 -5.87 7.88
C VAL A 48 -7.98 -6.72 7.87
N LEU A 49 -8.47 -7.13 6.71
CA LEU A 49 -9.76 -7.83 6.60
C LEU A 49 -9.77 -8.82 5.44
N HIS A 50 -10.56 -9.86 5.57
CA HIS A 50 -10.88 -10.78 4.49
C HIS A 50 -11.98 -10.21 3.59
N GLY A 51 -11.78 -10.35 2.28
CA GLY A 51 -12.72 -9.91 1.26
C GLY A 51 -12.71 -10.81 0.02
N THR A 52 -13.36 -10.34 -1.03
CA THR A 52 -13.35 -10.96 -2.36
C THR A 52 -12.95 -9.97 -3.45
N ALA A 53 -12.13 -10.45 -4.38
CA ALA A 53 -11.80 -9.77 -5.63
C ALA A 53 -12.12 -10.72 -6.79
N TYR A 54 -13.05 -10.36 -7.68
CA TYR A 54 -13.52 -11.25 -8.76
C TYR A 54 -13.91 -12.65 -8.25
N ASP A 55 -14.70 -12.69 -7.17
CA ASP A 55 -15.15 -13.91 -6.47
C ASP A 55 -14.05 -14.79 -5.85
N LYS A 56 -12.79 -14.34 -5.87
CA LYS A 56 -11.68 -15.01 -5.20
C LYS A 56 -11.47 -14.42 -3.81
N PRO A 57 -11.25 -15.25 -2.77
CA PRO A 57 -10.93 -14.76 -1.44
C PRO A 57 -9.58 -14.04 -1.44
N VAL A 58 -9.52 -12.89 -0.78
CA VAL A 58 -8.33 -12.05 -0.68
C VAL A 58 -8.19 -11.48 0.72
N LEU A 59 -6.94 -11.21 1.12
CA LEU A 59 -6.60 -10.41 2.27
C LEU A 59 -6.44 -8.95 1.82
N LEU A 60 -7.18 -8.06 2.46
CA LEU A 60 -7.19 -6.63 2.19
C LEU A 60 -6.61 -5.87 3.37
N GLU A 61 -5.99 -4.74 3.07
CA GLU A 61 -5.56 -3.78 4.07
C GLU A 61 -6.09 -2.39 3.72
N ALA A 62 -6.99 -1.89 4.57
CA ALA A 62 -7.49 -0.53 4.50
C ALA A 62 -6.61 0.38 5.37
N ARG A 63 -6.28 1.55 4.83
CA ARG A 63 -5.50 2.59 5.51
C ARG A 63 -6.24 3.91 5.44
N VAL A 64 -6.32 4.61 6.57
CA VAL A 64 -6.90 5.95 6.66
C VAL A 64 -5.89 6.89 7.31
N GLY A 65 -5.59 7.99 6.62
CA GLY A 65 -4.73 9.05 7.12
C GLY A 65 -5.52 10.30 7.48
N PHE A 66 -5.00 11.04 8.46
CA PHE A 66 -5.62 12.24 9.01
C PHE A 66 -4.69 13.45 8.89
N VAL A 67 -5.27 14.66 8.88
CA VAL A 67 -4.51 15.90 9.03
C VAL A 67 -3.81 15.88 10.39
N ASN A 68 -2.54 16.30 10.42
CA ASN A 68 -1.68 16.17 11.58
C ASN A 68 -2.33 16.72 12.86
N GLY A 69 -2.27 15.93 13.95
CA GLY A 69 -2.85 16.29 15.24
C GLY A 69 -4.38 16.34 15.30
N SER A 70 -5.09 15.88 14.28
CA SER A 70 -6.56 15.95 14.21
C SER A 70 -7.22 14.63 13.79
N ALA A 71 -8.56 14.61 13.84
CA ALA A 71 -9.41 13.57 13.26
C ALA A 71 -9.96 13.97 11.88
N GLU A 72 -9.49 15.08 11.30
CA GLU A 72 -9.88 15.49 9.96
C GLU A 72 -9.28 14.51 8.93
N PHE A 73 -10.14 13.96 8.08
CA PHE A 73 -9.76 13.02 7.03
C PHE A 73 -8.82 13.66 6.00
N ALA A 74 -7.72 12.98 5.68
CA ALA A 74 -6.82 13.37 4.60
C ALA A 74 -6.95 12.44 3.38
N HIS A 75 -6.92 11.12 3.59
CA HIS A 75 -6.99 10.13 2.53
C HIS A 75 -7.37 8.74 3.05
N SER A 76 -7.92 7.89 2.18
CA SER A 76 -8.11 6.46 2.42
C SER A 76 -7.66 5.64 1.22
N ARG A 77 -7.21 4.41 1.48
CA ARG A 77 -6.72 3.48 0.46
C ARG A 77 -6.95 2.05 0.91
N VAL A 78 -7.16 1.16 -0.05
CA VAL A 78 -7.24 -0.29 0.18
C VAL A 78 -6.23 -0.98 -0.73
N MET A 79 -5.43 -1.88 -0.16
CA MET A 79 -4.50 -2.71 -0.88
C MET A 79 -4.96 -4.18 -0.83
N ASN A 80 -4.88 -4.87 -1.96
CA ASN A 80 -5.01 -6.31 -2.03
C ASN A 80 -3.67 -6.97 -1.68
N VAL A 81 -3.51 -7.34 -0.41
CA VAL A 81 -2.28 -7.96 0.10
C VAL A 81 -2.00 -9.28 -0.62
N THR A 82 -3.04 -10.08 -0.86
CA THR A 82 -2.91 -11.38 -1.56
C THR A 82 -2.32 -11.22 -2.96
N GLU A 83 -2.78 -10.24 -3.72
CA GLU A 83 -2.26 -9.94 -5.06
C GLU A 83 -0.84 -9.37 -5.00
N ALA A 84 -0.59 -8.46 -4.05
CA ALA A 84 0.71 -7.82 -3.88
C ALA A 84 1.83 -8.81 -3.54
N ILE A 85 1.54 -9.89 -2.79
CA ILE A 85 2.53 -10.92 -2.45
C ILE A 85 2.57 -12.10 -3.43
N SER A 86 1.70 -12.12 -4.44
CA SER A 86 1.59 -13.23 -5.39
C SER A 86 2.88 -13.42 -6.18
N GLU A 87 3.29 -14.68 -6.36
CA GLU A 87 4.44 -15.07 -7.17
C GLU A 87 4.06 -15.53 -8.58
N ASP A 88 2.80 -15.33 -9.01
CA ASP A 88 2.30 -15.90 -10.27
C ASP A 88 3.29 -15.65 -11.42
N PRO A 89 3.97 -16.71 -11.91
CA PRO A 89 4.98 -16.58 -12.95
C PRO A 89 4.38 -16.30 -14.32
N ASN A 90 3.06 -16.50 -14.46
CA ASN A 90 2.32 -16.26 -15.69
C ASN A 90 1.60 -14.90 -15.70
N TRP A 91 1.87 -14.04 -14.71
CA TRP A 91 1.31 -12.70 -14.68
C TRP A 91 1.84 -11.89 -15.87
N GLU A 92 0.94 -11.45 -16.74
CA GLU A 92 1.24 -10.59 -17.87
C GLU A 92 0.81 -9.14 -17.58
N PRO A 93 1.74 -8.17 -17.62
CA PRO A 93 1.40 -6.79 -17.31
C PRO A 93 0.51 -6.18 -18.39
N MET A 94 -0.57 -5.55 -17.95
CA MET A 94 -1.43 -4.72 -18.80
C MET A 94 -1.07 -3.25 -18.63
N PHE A 95 -1.16 -2.48 -19.72
CA PHE A 95 -0.66 -1.11 -19.73
C PHE A 95 -1.67 -0.10 -20.26
N THR A 96 -1.66 1.11 -19.71
CA THR A 96 -2.29 2.29 -20.31
C THR A 96 -1.30 3.44 -20.37
N ARG A 97 -1.16 4.05 -21.55
CA ARG A 97 -0.24 5.17 -21.75
C ARG A 97 -0.77 6.43 -21.07
N TRP A 98 0.09 7.18 -20.39
CA TRP A 98 -0.26 8.50 -19.85
C TRP A 98 0.30 9.65 -20.68
N ARG A 99 -0.25 10.86 -20.47
CA ARG A 99 0.01 12.07 -21.28
C ARG A 99 1.50 12.45 -21.38
N HIS A 100 2.26 12.20 -20.31
CA HIS A 100 3.69 12.56 -20.19
C HIS A 100 4.68 11.47 -20.67
N GLY A 101 4.24 10.47 -21.45
CA GLY A 101 5.17 9.55 -22.14
C GLY A 101 5.55 8.27 -21.39
N GLY A 102 4.84 7.88 -20.34
CA GLY A 102 5.01 6.60 -19.64
C GLY A 102 3.75 5.75 -19.68
N TRP A 103 3.72 4.70 -18.86
CA TRP A 103 2.66 3.71 -18.81
C TRP A 103 2.26 3.40 -17.37
N TYR A 104 0.96 3.47 -17.09
CA TYR A 104 0.38 2.82 -15.92
C TYR A 104 0.43 1.31 -16.13
N VAL A 105 0.81 0.58 -15.09
CA VAL A 105 0.77 -0.88 -15.01
C VAL A 105 -0.46 -1.26 -14.19
N HIS A 106 -1.34 -2.05 -14.78
CA HIS A 106 -2.57 -2.52 -14.12
C HIS A 106 -2.31 -3.81 -13.32
N GLY A 107 -3.17 -4.07 -12.33
CA GLY A 107 -3.06 -5.26 -11.49
C GLY A 107 -1.88 -5.23 -10.50
N ILE A 108 -1.33 -4.04 -10.24
CA ILE A 108 -0.41 -3.80 -9.13
C ILE A 108 -0.73 -2.47 -8.46
N SER A 109 -0.58 -2.41 -7.14
CA SER A 109 -0.72 -1.19 -6.36
C SER A 109 0.33 -1.15 -5.26
N HIS A 110 0.94 0.02 -5.10
CA HIS A 110 1.86 0.29 -4.01
C HIS A 110 1.10 0.36 -2.68
N ILE A 111 1.80 0.15 -1.56
CA ILE A 111 1.24 0.34 -0.20
C ILE A 111 0.71 1.78 -0.02
N SER A 112 1.33 2.74 -0.69
CA SER A 112 0.88 4.12 -0.77
C SER A 112 -0.42 4.30 -1.59
N GLY A 113 -1.01 3.25 -2.15
CA GLY A 113 -2.18 3.32 -3.03
C GLY A 113 -1.89 3.90 -4.42
N GLY A 114 -0.62 4.20 -4.74
CA GLY A 114 -0.21 4.54 -6.10
C GLY A 114 -0.34 3.32 -7.02
N CYS A 115 -0.73 3.55 -8.28
CA CYS A 115 -0.67 2.51 -9.30
C CYS A 115 0.75 2.27 -9.79
N GLY A 116 0.99 1.12 -10.41
CA GLY A 116 2.26 0.82 -11.06
C GLY A 116 2.56 1.77 -12.22
N CYS A 117 3.83 2.09 -12.42
CA CYS A 117 4.29 3.20 -13.25
C CYS A 117 5.67 2.89 -13.86
N VAL A 118 5.72 2.64 -15.17
CA VAL A 118 6.98 2.42 -15.92
C VAL A 118 7.14 3.36 -17.10
N SER A 119 8.37 3.72 -17.44
CA SER A 119 8.64 4.63 -18.57
C SER A 119 10.01 4.38 -19.17
N ASN A 120 10.14 4.71 -20.46
CA ASN A 120 11.42 4.90 -21.15
C ASN A 120 11.57 6.32 -21.70
N ASN A 121 10.72 7.26 -21.26
CA ASN A 121 10.76 8.65 -21.70
C ASN A 121 11.85 9.43 -20.97
N TYR A 122 13.07 8.96 -21.15
CA TYR A 122 14.32 9.51 -20.64
C TYR A 122 15.28 9.68 -21.83
N GLU A 123 16.30 10.52 -21.68
CA GLU A 123 17.25 10.83 -22.76
C GLU A 123 17.96 9.57 -23.31
N ASP A 124 18.22 8.59 -22.45
CA ASP A 124 18.85 7.32 -22.83
C ASP A 124 17.89 6.26 -23.39
N GLY A 125 16.58 6.54 -23.40
CA GLY A 125 15.55 5.63 -23.90
C GLY A 125 15.40 4.31 -23.14
N LYS A 126 16.02 4.16 -21.96
CA LYS A 126 15.99 2.91 -21.18
C LYS A 126 14.73 2.82 -20.30
N TRP A 127 14.19 1.61 -20.18
CA TRP A 127 13.02 1.35 -19.35
C TRP A 127 13.37 1.39 -17.87
N ARG A 128 12.51 2.03 -17.07
CA ARG A 128 12.66 2.17 -15.62
C ARG A 128 11.30 2.03 -14.94
N VAL A 129 11.35 1.66 -13.66
CA VAL A 129 10.28 1.95 -12.71
C VAL A 129 10.33 3.45 -12.38
N VAL A 130 9.21 4.16 -12.55
CA VAL A 130 9.16 5.63 -12.43
C VAL A 130 9.30 6.06 -10.98
N CYS A 131 8.62 5.37 -10.07
CA CYS A 131 8.63 5.68 -8.64
C CYS A 131 9.51 4.71 -7.85
N ASP A 132 10.64 4.28 -8.40
CA ASP A 132 11.57 3.38 -7.69
C ASP A 132 12.19 4.12 -6.49
N PRO A 133 11.84 3.76 -5.24
CA PRO A 133 12.31 4.48 -4.06
C PRO A 133 13.79 4.19 -3.76
N ARG A 134 14.41 3.24 -4.47
CA ARG A 134 15.84 2.95 -4.34
C ARG A 134 16.70 3.95 -5.11
N ARG A 135 16.12 4.69 -6.07
CA ARG A 135 16.85 5.62 -6.94
C ARG A 135 16.98 7.00 -6.31
N SER A 136 18.22 7.48 -6.15
CA SER A 136 18.50 8.87 -5.76
C SER A 136 18.32 9.85 -6.93
N ALA A 137 18.94 9.54 -8.07
CA ALA A 137 18.83 10.30 -9.33
C ALA A 137 19.03 9.38 -10.54
N LEU A 138 18.85 9.92 -11.75
CA LEU A 138 19.14 9.19 -12.99
C LEU A 138 20.64 8.93 -13.11
N HIS A 139 21.00 7.72 -13.55
CA HIS A 139 22.38 7.25 -13.71
C HIS A 139 23.21 7.14 -12.42
N GLU A 140 22.56 7.22 -11.25
CA GLU A 140 23.19 7.02 -9.95
C GLU A 140 22.84 5.65 -9.35
N GLU A 141 23.29 5.41 -8.12
CA GLU A 141 22.94 4.23 -7.35
C GLU A 141 21.42 4.06 -7.26
N GLY A 142 20.96 2.82 -7.48
CA GLY A 142 19.55 2.49 -7.50
C GLY A 142 18.79 2.86 -8.79
N ASP A 143 19.44 3.48 -9.80
CA ASP A 143 18.83 3.65 -11.13
C ASP A 143 18.85 2.35 -11.94
N PHE A 144 17.96 1.42 -11.58
CA PHE A 144 17.82 0.16 -12.30
C PHE A 144 17.13 0.38 -13.65
N THR A 145 17.78 -0.09 -14.71
CA THR A 145 17.26 -0.03 -16.08
C THR A 145 16.99 -1.42 -16.64
N PHE A 146 15.97 -1.51 -17.49
CA PHE A 146 15.48 -2.76 -18.06
C PHE A 146 15.49 -2.70 -19.59
N LYS A 147 15.55 -3.87 -20.24
CA LYS A 147 15.58 -3.94 -21.71
C LYS A 147 14.19 -3.67 -22.29
N THR A 148 13.14 -4.09 -21.58
CA THR A 148 11.76 -4.00 -22.06
C THR A 148 10.84 -3.36 -21.02
N ARG A 149 9.69 -2.87 -21.50
CA ARG A 149 8.61 -2.40 -20.64
C ARG A 149 8.12 -3.48 -19.68
N ASN A 150 8.00 -4.72 -20.15
CA ASN A 150 7.52 -5.84 -19.35
C ASN A 150 8.52 -6.16 -18.23
N GLU A 151 9.82 -6.21 -18.53
CA GLU A 151 10.85 -6.40 -17.50
C GLU A 151 10.77 -5.33 -16.40
N ALA A 152 10.59 -4.06 -16.77
CA ALA A 152 10.40 -2.99 -15.78
C ALA A 152 9.14 -3.18 -14.93
N ALA A 153 8.03 -3.64 -15.53
CA ALA A 153 6.77 -3.89 -14.81
C ALA A 153 6.89 -5.08 -13.84
N HIS A 154 7.57 -6.16 -14.26
CA HIS A 154 7.87 -7.28 -13.36
C HIS A 154 8.78 -6.86 -12.21
N ALA A 155 9.77 -6.00 -12.47
CA ALA A 155 10.63 -5.47 -11.42
C ALA A 155 9.86 -4.58 -10.43
N GLU A 156 8.91 -3.77 -10.91
CA GLU A 156 8.02 -2.99 -10.03
C GLU A 156 7.14 -3.90 -9.17
N ARG A 157 6.54 -4.94 -9.75
CA ARG A 157 5.74 -5.92 -9.01
C ARG A 157 6.56 -6.62 -7.92
N ALA A 158 7.80 -7.02 -8.24
CA ALA A 158 8.72 -7.62 -7.27
C ALA A 158 9.08 -6.66 -6.14
N LEU A 159 9.34 -5.39 -6.46
CA LEU A 159 9.63 -4.35 -5.47
C LEU A 159 8.44 -4.12 -4.52
N ILE A 160 7.22 -4.02 -5.05
CA ILE A 160 5.99 -3.89 -4.24
C ILE A 160 5.86 -5.09 -3.30
N ARG A 161 6.04 -6.30 -3.84
CA ARG A 161 5.99 -7.53 -3.06
C ARG A 161 6.98 -7.51 -1.89
N ASP A 162 8.25 -7.17 -2.14
CA ASP A 162 9.27 -7.13 -1.11
C ASP A 162 8.92 -6.13 0.00
N GLN A 163 8.39 -4.96 -0.36
CA GLN A 163 7.94 -3.95 0.60
C GLN A 163 6.77 -4.45 1.45
N VAL A 164 5.80 -5.14 0.84
CA VAL A 164 4.64 -5.71 1.56
C VAL A 164 5.08 -6.83 2.47
N LEU A 165 5.95 -7.74 2.02
CA LEU A 165 6.50 -8.79 2.86
C LEU A 165 7.26 -8.23 4.06
N GLU A 166 8.06 -7.18 3.85
CA GLU A 166 8.80 -6.53 4.93
C GLU A 166 7.87 -5.85 5.94
N MET A 167 6.82 -5.16 5.47
CA MET A 167 5.77 -4.62 6.33
C MET A 167 5.09 -5.72 7.17
N LEU A 168 4.71 -6.85 6.56
CA LEU A 168 4.09 -7.96 7.27
C LEU A 168 5.04 -8.57 8.32
N LYS A 169 6.33 -8.72 8.01
CA LYS A 169 7.34 -9.18 8.96
C LYS A 169 7.45 -8.26 10.17
N ARG A 170 7.54 -6.95 9.96
CA ARG A 170 7.61 -5.96 11.07
C ARG A 170 6.41 -6.06 12.02
N ARG A 171 5.21 -6.28 11.48
CA ARG A 171 3.99 -6.45 12.29
C ARG A 171 4.03 -7.71 13.15
N THR A 172 4.46 -8.84 12.58
CA THR A 172 4.59 -10.10 13.33
C THR A 172 5.67 -10.03 14.41
N SER A 173 6.80 -9.35 14.14
CA SER A 173 7.84 -9.13 15.15
C SER A 173 7.37 -8.24 16.30
N THR A 174 6.59 -7.20 15.99
CA THR A 174 6.04 -6.28 16.99
C THR A 174 5.00 -6.97 17.88
N SER A 175 4.11 -7.79 17.31
CA SER A 175 3.13 -8.56 18.08
C SER A 175 3.80 -9.59 18.99
N THR A 176 4.84 -10.28 18.51
CA THR A 176 5.60 -11.27 19.29
C THR A 176 6.36 -10.60 20.45
N GLY A 177 6.97 -9.44 20.22
CA GLY A 177 7.66 -8.66 21.27
C GLY A 177 6.71 -8.11 22.33
N ALA A 178 5.51 -7.67 21.94
CA ALA A 178 4.49 -7.18 22.87
C ALA A 178 3.93 -8.29 23.79
N LEU A 179 3.72 -9.51 23.26
CA LEU A 179 3.32 -10.66 24.06
C LEU A 179 4.42 -11.12 25.03
N ALA A 180 5.68 -11.09 24.60
CA ALA A 180 6.81 -11.46 25.45
C ALA A 180 7.07 -10.46 26.59
N ALA A 181 6.83 -9.17 26.38
CA ALA A 181 6.98 -8.13 27.41
C ALA A 181 5.80 -8.10 28.42
N ALA A 182 4.69 -8.76 28.11
CA ALA A 182 3.51 -8.87 28.98
C ALA A 182 3.48 -10.16 29.82
N SER A 183 4.52 -11.00 29.73
CA SER A 183 4.72 -12.23 30.51
C SER A 183 5.79 -12.05 31.57
#